data_AF-A0A0A0VIG6-F1
#
_entry.id   AF-A0A0A0VIG6-F1
#
_cell.length_a   1.000
_cell.length_b   1.000
_cell.length_c   1.000
_cell.angle_alpha   90.00
_cell.angle_beta   90.00
_cell.angle_gamma   90.00
#
_symmetry.space_group_name_H-M   'P 1'
#
loop_
_entity.id
_entity.type
_entity.pdbx_description
1 polymer ?
#
loop_
_entity_poly.entity_id
_entity_poly.type
_entity_poly.pdbx_seq_one_letter_code
_entity_poly.pdbx_strand_id
1 'polypeptide(L)'
;FPTVLEDHFGGSQRASVLAAASGITYAIASGHSQVGLAGWYLSMLLHKEGWGRLGFFGYDLQDQCGPTNVFSYQSDEGAPLELRGANYPNYAMN
;
A
#
# COMPACT_ATOMS: atom_id res chain seq x y z
N PHE A 1 -13.01 16.03 10.81
CA PHE A 1 -13.42 16.86 9.66
C PHE A 1 -14.34 16.04 8.75
N PRO A 2 -15.67 16.06 8.96
CA PRO A 2 -16.60 15.26 8.18
C PRO A 2 -16.58 15.56 6.67
N THR A 3 -16.38 16.83 6.30
CA THR A 3 -16.28 17.27 4.90
C THR A 3 -15.10 16.66 4.15
N VAL A 4 -14.01 16.30 4.85
CA VAL A 4 -12.88 15.58 4.24
C VAL A 4 -13.27 14.14 3.88
N LEU A 5 -14.14 13.51 4.67
CA LEU A 5 -14.65 12.17 4.37
C LEU A 5 -15.65 12.18 3.21
N GLU A 6 -16.39 13.29 3.05
CA GLU A 6 -17.28 13.52 1.91
C GLU A 6 -16.50 13.82 0.63
N ASP A 7 -15.45 14.64 0.70
CA ASP A 7 -14.58 14.92 -0.44
C ASP A 7 -13.85 13.65 -0.91
N HIS A 8 -13.23 12.92 0.03
CA HIS A 8 -12.71 11.57 -0.20
C HIS A 8 -13.80 10.50 0.00
N PHE A 9 -14.93 10.61 -0.70
CA PHE A 9 -16.06 9.68 -0.57
C PHE A 9 -15.67 8.23 -0.93
N GLY A 10 -14.71 8.05 -1.84
CA GLY A 10 -14.22 6.75 -2.28
C GLY A 10 -13.25 6.10 -1.29
N GLY A 11 -13.51 4.85 -0.92
CA GLY A 11 -12.64 4.10 0.00
C GLY A 11 -11.21 3.93 -0.50
N SER A 12 -11.03 3.66 -1.79
CA SER A 12 -9.71 3.49 -2.40
C SER A 12 -8.83 4.73 -2.28
N GLN A 13 -9.38 5.92 -2.55
CA GLN A 13 -8.63 7.17 -2.39
C GLN A 13 -8.20 7.39 -0.94
N ARG A 14 -9.09 7.14 0.03
CA ARG A 14 -8.75 7.25 1.45
C ARG A 14 -7.65 6.27 1.84
N ALA A 15 -7.74 5.02 1.37
CA ALA A 15 -6.75 3.99 1.61
C ALA A 15 -5.39 4.40 1.03
N SER A 16 -5.33 4.82 -0.23
CA SER A 16 -4.09 5.27 -0.89
C SER A 16 -3.47 6.47 -0.17
N VAL A 17 -4.26 7.48 0.21
CA VAL A 17 -3.74 8.68 0.88
C VAL A 17 -3.12 8.36 2.23
N LEU A 18 -3.79 7.55 3.06
CA LEU A 18 -3.26 7.14 4.36
C LEU A 18 -2.02 6.24 4.23
N ALA A 19 -2.04 5.29 3.29
CA ALA A 19 -0.91 4.41 3.07
C ALA A 19 0.30 5.14 2.47
N ALA A 20 0.07 6.11 1.58
CA ALA A 20 1.13 6.99 1.08
C ALA A 20 1.79 7.78 2.22
N ALA A 21 0.98 8.40 3.09
CA ALA A 21 1.50 9.15 4.23
C ALA A 21 2.31 8.24 5.18
N SER A 22 1.81 7.04 5.46
CA SER A 22 2.53 6.01 6.24
C SER A 22 3.85 5.64 5.56
N GLY A 23 3.81 5.17 4.32
CA GLY A 23 5.00 4.69 3.61
C GLY A 23 6.08 5.75 3.44
N ILE A 24 5.70 7.00 3.12
CA ILE A 24 6.64 8.13 3.06
C ILE A 24 7.27 8.38 4.42
N THR A 25 6.50 8.35 5.51
CA THR A 25 7.02 8.57 6.87
C THR A 25 8.03 7.48 7.26
N TYR A 26 7.73 6.21 6.99
CA TYR A 26 8.65 5.10 7.22
C TYR A 26 9.91 5.20 6.35
N ALA A 27 9.79 5.61 5.09
CA ALA A 27 10.93 5.83 4.20
C ALA A 27 11.82 6.99 4.69
N ILE A 28 11.24 8.11 5.12
CA ILE A 28 11.99 9.25 5.68
C ILE A 28 12.73 8.83 6.96
N ALA A 29 12.05 8.12 7.85
CA ALA A 29 12.64 7.71 9.13
C ALA A 29 13.80 6.72 8.96
N SER A 30 13.73 5.84 7.96
CA SER A 30 14.73 4.78 7.73
C SER A 30 15.78 5.12 6.67
N GLY A 31 15.51 6.09 5.79
CA GLY A 31 16.29 6.31 4.57
C GLY A 31 16.20 5.15 3.57
N HIS A 32 15.20 4.27 3.66
CA HIS A 32 15.11 3.05 2.86
C HIS A 32 13.70 2.80 2.29
N SER A 33 13.58 2.73 0.96
CA SER A 33 12.31 2.62 0.24
C SER A 33 11.51 1.35 0.57
N GLN A 34 12.15 0.19 0.73
CA GLN A 34 11.47 -1.05 1.12
C GLN A 34 10.82 -0.98 2.52
N VAL A 35 11.41 -0.23 3.46
CA VAL A 35 10.80 -0.02 4.78
C VAL A 35 9.56 0.87 4.62
N GLY A 36 9.62 1.86 3.73
CA GLY A 36 8.45 2.62 3.29
C GLY A 36 7.36 1.75 2.67
N LEU A 37 7.73 0.82 1.80
CA LEU A 37 6.79 -0.12 1.19
C LEU A 37 6.12 -1.04 2.22
N ALA A 38 6.88 -1.53 3.20
CA ALA A 38 6.31 -2.27 4.34
C ALA A 38 5.32 -1.40 5.14
N GLY A 39 5.64 -0.11 5.35
CA GLY A 39 4.76 0.86 5.99
C GLY A 39 3.46 1.14 5.23
N TRP A 40 3.51 1.13 3.89
CA TRP A 40 2.31 1.19 3.03
C TRP A 40 1.39 -0.01 3.31
N TYR A 41 1.91 -1.23 3.21
CA TYR A 41 1.09 -2.44 3.38
C TYR A 41 0.56 -2.60 4.81
N LEU A 42 1.35 -2.24 5.83
CA LEU A 42 0.86 -2.20 7.21
C LEU A 42 -0.32 -1.22 7.36
N SER A 43 -0.25 -0.04 6.74
CA SER A 43 -1.34 0.92 6.77
C SER A 43 -2.62 0.37 6.14
N MET A 44 -2.51 -0.42 5.07
CA MET A 44 -3.68 -1.03 4.42
C MET A 44 -4.37 -2.06 5.32
N LEU A 45 -3.59 -2.93 5.98
CA LEU A 45 -4.11 -3.92 6.91
C LEU A 45 -4.82 -3.24 8.10
N LEU A 46 -4.19 -2.22 8.69
CA LEU A 46 -4.78 -1.46 9.80
C LEU A 46 -6.01 -0.66 9.39
N HIS A 47 -6.03 -0.08 8.19
CA HIS A 47 -7.20 0.62 7.66
C HIS A 47 -8.39 -0.33 7.51
N LYS A 48 -8.16 -1.50 6.92
CA LYS A 48 -9.19 -2.53 6.70
C LYS A 48 -9.84 -2.96 8.01
N GLU A 49 -9.04 -3.28 9.02
CA GLU A 49 -9.54 -3.69 10.33
C GLU A 49 -10.14 -2.51 11.13
N GLY A 50 -9.52 -1.33 11.05
CA GLY A 50 -9.95 -0.15 11.81
C GLY A 50 -11.31 0.41 11.40
N TRP A 51 -11.68 0.26 10.12
CA TRP A 51 -12.95 0.78 9.59
C TRP A 51 -13.88 -0.26 8.97
N GLY A 52 -13.48 -1.54 8.96
CA GLY A 52 -14.26 -2.63 8.35
C GLY A 52 -14.45 -2.51 6.84
N ARG A 53 -13.65 -1.67 6.18
CA ARG A 53 -13.67 -1.39 4.74
C ARG A 53 -12.31 -0.88 4.29
N LEU A 54 -12.03 -1.00 2.99
CA LEU A 54 -10.82 -0.47 2.38
C LEU A 54 -11.17 0.23 1.06
N GLY A 55 -10.87 -0.40 -0.08
CA GLY A 55 -11.16 0.11 -1.42
C GLY A 55 -12.29 -0.63 -2.15
N PHE A 56 -12.34 -0.46 -3.46
CA PHE A 56 -13.23 -1.22 -4.35
C PHE A 56 -12.87 -2.73 -4.36
N PHE A 57 -13.69 -3.52 -5.07
CA PHE A 57 -13.49 -4.96 -5.19
C PHE A 57 -12.16 -5.34 -5.87
N GLY A 58 -11.28 -6.02 -5.15
CA GLY A 58 -9.95 -6.39 -5.64
C GLY A 58 -8.91 -5.27 -5.57
N TYR A 59 -9.23 -4.13 -4.95
CA TYR A 59 -8.28 -3.05 -4.68
C TYR A 59 -7.05 -3.55 -3.92
N ASP A 60 -7.25 -4.44 -2.95
CA ASP A 60 -6.19 -4.92 -2.06
C ASP A 60 -5.46 -6.16 -2.58
N LEU A 61 -5.54 -6.49 -3.87
CA LEU A 61 -4.79 -7.63 -4.42
C LEU A 61 -3.29 -7.49 -4.15
N GLN A 62 -2.71 -6.33 -4.47
CA GLN A 62 -1.31 -6.07 -4.16
C GLN A 62 -1.07 -5.92 -2.66
N ASP A 63 -2.05 -5.41 -1.91
CA ASP A 63 -1.87 -5.10 -0.49
C ASP A 63 -1.93 -6.36 0.40
N GLN A 64 -2.63 -7.40 -0.02
CA GLN A 64 -2.65 -8.72 0.65
C GLN A 64 -1.38 -9.53 0.35
N CYS A 65 -0.87 -9.46 -0.88
CA CYS A 65 0.41 -10.07 -1.25
C CYS A 65 1.63 -9.25 -0.76
N GLY A 66 1.41 -7.97 -0.46
CA GLY A 66 2.46 -7.00 -0.15
C GLY A 66 3.40 -7.45 0.97
N PRO A 67 2.91 -7.79 2.18
CA PRO A 67 3.75 -8.13 3.32
C PRO A 67 4.75 -9.26 3.07
N THR A 68 4.37 -10.27 2.26
CA THR A 68 5.28 -11.37 1.91
C THR A 68 6.27 -10.98 0.82
N ASN A 69 5.88 -10.08 -0.09
CA ASN A 69 6.64 -9.76 -1.28
C ASN A 69 7.57 -8.54 -1.13
N VAL A 70 7.49 -7.74 -0.06
CA VAL A 70 8.40 -6.58 0.16
C VAL A 70 9.86 -7.02 0.17
N PHE A 71 10.18 -8.04 0.98
CA PHE A 71 11.55 -8.53 1.20
C PHE A 71 11.77 -9.92 0.60
N SER A 72 10.86 -10.39 -0.25
CA SER A 72 11.07 -11.64 -1.00
C SER A 72 12.27 -11.48 -1.94
N TYR A 73 12.94 -12.59 -2.20
CA TYR A 73 14.02 -12.72 -3.17
C TYR A 73 13.66 -13.73 -4.27
N GLN A 74 12.41 -14.21 -4.30
CA GLN A 74 11.93 -15.15 -5.30
C GLN A 74 11.73 -14.46 -6.65
N SER A 75 11.66 -15.25 -7.72
CA SER A 75 11.74 -14.83 -9.12
C SER A 75 10.92 -13.58 -9.47
N ASP A 76 9.62 -13.66 -9.24
CA ASP A 76 8.60 -12.72 -9.67
C ASP A 76 7.99 -11.95 -8.49
N GLU A 77 8.55 -12.16 -7.29
CA GLU A 77 8.17 -11.46 -6.06
C GLU A 77 9.22 -10.41 -5.66
N GLY A 78 10.52 -10.73 -5.81
CA GLY A 78 11.59 -9.93 -5.23
C GLY A 78 12.12 -8.84 -6.15
N ALA A 79 11.83 -7.58 -5.82
CA ALA A 79 12.45 -6.42 -6.47
C ALA A 79 12.54 -5.20 -5.53
N PRO A 80 13.65 -4.43 -5.54
CA PRO A 80 13.74 -3.06 -5.01
C PRO A 80 12.55 -2.21 -5.46
N LEU A 81 11.95 -1.40 -4.58
CA LEU A 81 10.77 -0.59 -4.92
C LEU A 81 11.02 0.30 -6.13
N GLU A 82 12.21 0.88 -6.24
CA GLU A 82 12.67 1.73 -7.34
C GLU A 82 12.72 1.01 -8.69
N LEU A 83 12.79 -0.33 -8.68
CA LEU A 83 12.81 -1.18 -9.88
C LEU A 83 11.46 -1.84 -10.16
N ARG A 84 10.49 -1.71 -9.25
CA ARG A 84 9.10 -2.14 -9.51
C ARG A 84 8.42 -1.14 -10.46
N GLY A 85 7.28 -1.55 -10.98
CA GLY A 85 6.45 -0.70 -11.83
C GLY A 85 5.16 -1.41 -12.20
N ALA A 86 4.42 -0.85 -13.15
CA ALA A 86 3.14 -1.40 -13.59
C ALA A 86 3.22 -2.82 -14.20
N ASN A 87 4.42 -3.34 -14.47
CA ASN A 87 4.62 -4.72 -14.93
C ASN A 87 5.08 -5.69 -13.82
N TYR A 88 5.26 -5.21 -12.59
CA TYR A 88 5.47 -6.09 -11.45
C TYR A 88 4.16 -6.88 -11.18
N PRO A 89 4.17 -8.21 -10.99
CA PRO A 89 2.98 -9.04 -11.14
C PRO A 89 1.76 -8.56 -10.34
N ASN A 90 1.95 -8.22 -9.07
CA ASN A 90 0.86 -7.78 -8.21
C ASN A 90 0.35 -6.37 -8.55
N TYR A 91 1.13 -5.54 -9.25
CA TYR A 91 0.82 -4.13 -9.55
C TYR A 91 0.17 -3.94 -10.92
N ALA A 92 0.02 -5.02 -11.70
CA ALA A 92 -0.39 -4.96 -13.09
C ALA A 92 -1.88 -4.64 -13.31
N MET A 93 -2.68 -4.64 -12.23
CA MET A 93 -4.13 -4.46 -12.34
C MET A 93 -4.66 -3.29 -11.51
N ASN A 94 -4.17 -3.10 -10.29
CA ASN A 94 -4.66 -2.10 -9.33
C ASN A 94 -3.55 -1.66 -8.39
#